data_AF-A0A914C794-F1
#
_entry.id   AF-A0A914C794-F1
#
_cell.length_a   1.000
_cell.length_b   1.000
_cell.length_c   1.000
_cell.angle_alpha   90.00
_cell.angle_beta   90.00
_cell.angle_gamma   90.00
#
_symmetry.space_group_name_H-M   'P 1'
#
loop_
_entity.id
_entity.type
_entity.pdbx_description
1 polymer ?
#
loop_
_entity_poly.entity_id
_entity_poly.type
_entity_poly.pdbx_seq_one_letter_code
_entity_poly.pdbx_strand_id
1 'polypeptide(L)'
;MAFTTMNNFNYFAKIVVTSVRFAATATQQSSYSPLFSFYHKDLKIVQIDQSQMKPKPTSWDNLKFGLYSDHMMEVDWHMHNGWAPPLISPLHNFNLHPGAKVFHYAIELFEGIKAYRGVDNKIRMFRPDKNMERMRKTAIRASLPDFDGDELMKIISNMIILDNEWVPYSNASSLYIRPTLIGTDPTLGIDFSQQAKLFVLTGPVGNHYLGFRPIALLADPGFVRAFPGGVGGYKMGSNYAPTIMVGKLAKDMSCQQALWLYDSDEKITEAGTMNIFVYWINEQGEEEFVTPPLTDGLILPGITRDSILEIANEWKKFKVTERYPTMAEIKRSLKEKRVDRHLFRRVPTPND
;
A
#
# COMPACT_ATOMS: atom_id res chain seq x y z
N MET A 1 -36.41 46.42 -58.53
CA MET A 1 -35.08 45.78 -58.58
C MET A 1 -35.06 44.68 -57.54
N ALA A 2 -34.63 43.48 -57.94
CA ALA A 2 -34.54 42.29 -57.10
C ALA A 2 -33.62 42.51 -55.89
N PHE A 3 -33.88 41.83 -54.77
CA PHE A 3 -33.02 40.74 -54.25
C PHE A 3 -33.63 40.13 -52.96
N THR A 4 -34.16 38.93 -53.17
CA THR A 4 -34.18 37.70 -52.36
C THR A 4 -33.53 37.73 -50.96
N THR A 5 -34.32 37.40 -49.93
CA THR A 5 -33.85 36.94 -48.62
C THR A 5 -33.79 35.40 -48.59
N MET A 6 -32.64 34.87 -48.16
CA MET A 6 -32.30 33.45 -48.09
C MET A 6 -32.93 32.72 -46.89
N ASN A 7 -33.17 31.43 -47.14
CA ASN A 7 -33.68 30.39 -46.25
C ASN A 7 -32.80 30.09 -45.00
N ASN A 8 -33.52 29.70 -43.94
CA ASN A 8 -33.22 28.72 -42.88
C ASN A 8 -31.88 27.98 -42.93
N PHE A 9 -31.22 27.79 -41.78
CA PHE A 9 -30.86 26.44 -41.29
C PHE A 9 -30.45 26.45 -39.80
N ASN A 10 -31.08 25.55 -39.04
CA ASN A 10 -30.88 25.28 -37.62
C ASN A 10 -29.46 24.78 -37.30
N TYR A 11 -28.82 25.40 -36.31
CA TYR A 11 -27.62 24.87 -35.64
C TYR A 11 -28.04 23.92 -34.50
N PHE A 12 -28.01 22.61 -34.76
CA PHE A 12 -27.92 21.58 -33.71
C PHE A 12 -26.66 20.77 -33.97
N ALA A 13 -25.58 21.10 -33.26
CA ALA A 13 -24.37 20.30 -33.22
C ALA A 13 -24.65 19.04 -32.39
N LYS A 14 -24.73 17.87 -33.04
CA LYS A 14 -24.70 16.56 -32.39
C LYS A 14 -23.29 16.31 -31.86
N ILE A 15 -23.11 16.37 -30.54
CA ILE A 15 -21.94 15.79 -29.87
C ILE A 15 -22.12 14.27 -29.90
N VAL A 16 -21.34 13.59 -30.73
CA VAL A 16 -21.24 12.13 -30.72
C VAL A 16 -20.23 11.75 -29.65
N VAL A 17 -20.72 11.26 -28.51
CA VAL A 17 -19.88 10.60 -27.50
C VAL A 17 -19.74 9.14 -27.90
N THR A 18 -18.61 8.79 -28.52
CA THR A 18 -18.21 7.40 -28.71
C THR A 18 -17.52 6.89 -27.45
N SER A 19 -18.19 6.03 -26.68
CA SER A 19 -17.56 5.25 -25.61
C SER A 19 -17.09 3.92 -26.16
N VAL A 20 -15.78 3.65 -26.07
CA VAL A 20 -15.19 2.35 -26.41
C VAL A 20 -14.95 1.58 -25.11
N ARG A 21 -15.60 0.43 -24.94
CA ARG A 21 -15.41 -0.47 -23.81
C ARG A 21 -14.37 -1.52 -24.24
N PHE A 22 -13.16 -1.46 -23.69
CA PHE A 22 -12.15 -2.49 -23.94
C PHE A 22 -12.31 -3.66 -22.95
N ALA A 23 -12.42 -4.87 -23.49
CA ALA A 23 -12.21 -6.10 -22.73
C ALA A 23 -10.70 -6.36 -22.64
N ALA A 24 -10.19 -6.58 -21.44
CA ALA A 24 -8.77 -6.82 -21.20
C ALA A 24 -8.38 -8.23 -21.69
N THR A 25 -7.43 -8.32 -22.60
CA THR A 25 -6.44 -9.41 -22.69
C THR A 25 -5.41 -9.11 -23.77
N ALA A 26 -4.15 -8.93 -23.37
CA ALA A 26 -2.98 -9.24 -24.18
C ALA A 26 -1.74 -9.28 -23.28
N THR A 27 -1.20 -10.47 -23.06
CA THR A 27 0.14 -10.69 -22.53
C THR A 27 1.14 -10.54 -23.67
N GLN A 28 1.97 -9.49 -23.63
CA GLN A 28 3.10 -9.31 -24.56
C GLN A 28 4.41 -9.76 -23.88
N GLN A 29 5.15 -10.66 -24.54
CA GLN A 29 6.51 -11.04 -24.21
C GLN A 29 7.46 -9.86 -24.47
N SER A 30 8.29 -9.50 -23.48
CA SER A 30 9.17 -8.33 -23.53
C SER A 30 10.51 -8.63 -24.21
N SER A 31 10.81 -7.87 -25.25
CA SER A 31 12.19 -7.57 -25.66
C SER A 31 12.77 -6.50 -24.73
N TYR A 32 13.98 -6.70 -24.21
CA TYR A 32 14.67 -5.72 -23.36
C TYR A 32 14.84 -4.39 -24.09
N SER A 33 14.05 -3.39 -23.69
CA SER A 33 14.25 -1.99 -24.06
C SER A 33 14.86 -1.27 -22.85
N PRO A 34 15.94 -0.47 -23.01
CA PRO A 34 16.48 0.35 -21.92
C PRO A 34 15.45 1.39 -21.40
N LEU A 35 14.36 1.63 -22.14
CA LEU A 35 13.22 2.43 -21.66
C LEU A 35 12.39 1.70 -20.59
N PHE A 36 12.48 0.37 -20.52
CA PHE A 36 11.60 -0.46 -19.69
C PHE A 36 12.02 -0.49 -18.22
N SER A 37 13.31 -0.49 -17.90
CA SER A 37 13.79 -0.59 -16.51
C SER A 37 15.17 0.03 -16.30
N PHE A 38 15.49 0.36 -15.05
CA PHE A 38 16.87 0.46 -14.56
C PHE A 38 17.41 -0.93 -14.23
N TYR A 39 18.74 -1.07 -14.19
CA TYR A 39 19.41 -2.33 -13.92
C TYR A 39 20.44 -2.20 -12.78
N HIS A 40 20.54 -3.25 -11.97
CA HIS A 40 21.49 -3.39 -10.87
C HIS A 40 22.94 -3.27 -11.31
N LYS A 41 23.28 -3.77 -12.51
CA LYS A 41 24.64 -3.65 -13.07
C LYS A 41 25.11 -2.20 -13.25
N ASP A 42 24.18 -1.26 -13.38
CA ASP A 42 24.44 0.16 -13.60
C ASP A 42 24.38 0.97 -12.29
N LEU A 43 24.21 0.28 -11.15
CA LEU A 43 24.11 0.88 -9.82
C LEU A 43 25.36 1.66 -9.45
N LYS A 44 25.16 2.92 -9.08
CA LYS A 44 26.18 3.77 -8.49
C LYS A 44 25.99 3.83 -6.98
N ILE A 45 27.09 3.80 -6.22
CA ILE A 45 27.07 3.87 -4.77
C ILE A 45 28.00 4.98 -4.33
N VAL A 46 27.46 5.94 -3.59
CA VAL A 46 28.20 6.96 -2.86
C VAL A 46 28.14 6.57 -1.39
N GLN A 47 29.24 6.01 -0.89
CA GLN A 47 29.36 5.63 0.51
C GLN A 47 29.61 6.87 1.37
N ILE A 48 29.08 6.83 2.58
CA ILE A 48 29.29 7.85 3.59
C ILE A 48 30.48 7.41 4.46
N ASP A 49 31.37 8.34 4.81
CA ASP A 49 32.45 8.04 5.74
C ASP A 49 31.88 7.62 7.11
N GLN A 50 32.58 6.71 7.79
CA GLN A 50 32.14 6.19 9.09
C GLN A 50 31.96 7.31 10.14
N SER A 51 32.72 8.41 10.03
CA SER A 51 32.62 9.59 10.89
C SER A 51 31.33 10.40 10.68
N GLN A 52 30.65 10.20 9.56
CA GLN A 52 29.41 10.90 9.18
C GLN A 52 28.16 10.01 9.36
N MET A 53 28.34 8.73 9.68
CA MET A 53 27.22 7.82 9.99
C MET A 53 26.51 8.26 11.27
N LYS A 54 25.18 8.16 11.28
CA LYS A 54 24.40 8.49 12.47
C LYS A 54 24.64 7.45 13.57
N PRO A 55 24.59 7.85 14.86
CA PRO A 55 24.66 6.90 15.96
C PRO A 55 23.49 5.92 15.88
N LYS A 56 23.79 4.64 16.09
CA LYS A 56 22.77 3.58 16.13
C LYS A 56 22.01 3.64 17.45
N PRO A 57 20.73 3.22 17.48
CA PRO A 57 19.97 3.14 18.73
C PRO A 57 20.71 2.31 19.79
N THR A 58 20.76 2.81 21.02
CA THR A 58 21.33 2.06 22.16
C THR A 58 20.43 0.92 22.62
N SER A 59 19.15 0.97 22.26
CA SER A 59 18.17 -0.11 22.42
C SER A 59 17.35 -0.26 21.15
N TRP A 60 17.07 -1.53 20.81
CA TRP A 60 16.19 -1.91 19.71
C TRP A 60 14.72 -2.05 20.13
N ASP A 61 14.43 -1.80 21.41
CA ASP A 61 13.08 -1.76 21.96
C ASP A 61 12.49 -0.35 21.87
N ASN A 62 11.16 -0.26 21.76
CA ASN A 62 10.43 1.02 21.75
C ASN A 62 10.86 2.03 20.67
N LEU A 63 11.41 1.54 19.55
CA LEU A 63 11.77 2.39 18.41
C LEU A 63 10.51 3.06 17.84
N LYS A 64 10.55 4.39 17.71
CA LYS A 64 9.51 5.13 17.01
C LYS A 64 9.63 4.92 15.51
N PHE A 65 8.50 4.67 14.86
CA PHE A 65 8.43 4.62 13.40
C PHE A 65 8.83 5.98 12.82
N GLY A 66 9.77 6.00 11.86
CA GLY A 66 10.25 7.23 11.21
C GLY A 66 11.69 7.64 11.53
N LEU A 67 12.46 6.83 12.26
CA LEU A 67 13.93 6.94 12.27
C LEU A 67 14.48 6.35 10.97
N TYR A 68 15.34 7.06 10.26
CA TYR A 68 15.89 6.64 8.97
C TYR A 68 17.36 6.23 9.05
N SER A 69 17.72 5.22 8.26
CA SER A 69 19.09 4.76 8.03
C SER A 69 19.97 5.84 7.37
N ASP A 70 21.26 5.54 7.16
CA ASP A 70 22.22 6.53 6.69
C ASP A 70 22.07 6.79 5.18
N HIS A 71 21.75 5.76 4.40
CA HIS A 71 21.63 5.84 2.95
C HIS A 71 20.17 5.81 2.49
N MET A 72 19.95 6.25 1.26
CA MET A 72 18.73 6.02 0.48
C MET A 72 19.09 5.57 -0.93
N MET A 73 18.13 4.94 -1.61
CA MET A 73 18.23 4.66 -3.04
C MET A 73 17.29 5.58 -3.80
N GLU A 74 17.71 6.08 -4.96
CA GLU A 74 16.85 6.78 -5.89
C GLU A 74 17.20 6.49 -7.36
N VAL A 75 16.21 6.66 -8.22
CA VAL A 75 16.36 6.58 -9.67
C VAL A 75 15.27 7.41 -10.35
N ASP A 76 15.70 8.27 -11.27
CA ASP A 76 14.82 9.12 -12.06
C ASP A 76 14.37 8.41 -13.35
N TRP A 77 13.19 8.79 -13.82
CA TRP A 77 12.64 8.36 -15.09
C TRP A 77 12.14 9.55 -15.89
N HIS A 78 12.36 9.50 -17.20
CA HIS A 78 11.84 10.46 -18.16
C HIS A 78 11.21 9.73 -19.35
N MET A 79 10.02 10.16 -19.79
CA MET A 79 9.26 9.49 -20.85
C MET A 79 10.05 9.21 -22.13
N HIS A 80 10.91 10.12 -22.55
CA HIS A 80 11.72 9.95 -23.77
C HIS A 80 13.02 9.16 -23.57
N ASN A 81 13.57 9.14 -22.36
CA ASN A 81 14.90 8.60 -22.09
C ASN A 81 14.87 7.31 -21.26
N GLY A 82 13.71 6.97 -20.68
CA GLY A 82 13.57 5.85 -19.77
C GLY A 82 14.12 6.13 -18.38
N TRP A 83 14.53 5.06 -17.72
CA TRP A 83 15.13 5.12 -16.39
C TRP A 83 16.61 5.52 -16.46
N ALA A 84 17.03 6.40 -15.55
CA ALA A 84 18.42 6.70 -15.31
C ALA A 84 19.12 5.53 -14.57
N PRO A 85 20.47 5.53 -14.49
CA PRO A 85 21.18 4.61 -13.61
C PRO A 85 20.77 4.82 -12.15
N PRO A 86 20.53 3.74 -11.37
CA PRO A 86 20.13 3.87 -9.97
C PRO A 86 21.31 4.31 -9.10
N LEU A 87 21.00 5.07 -8.06
CA LEU A 87 21.97 5.64 -7.13
C LEU A 87 21.62 5.26 -5.69
N ILE A 88 22.59 4.73 -4.95
CA ILE A 88 22.59 4.73 -3.49
C ILE A 88 23.50 5.86 -3.01
N SER A 89 22.98 6.73 -2.15
CA SER A 89 23.66 7.92 -1.65
C SER A 89 23.27 8.20 -0.19
N PRO A 90 23.99 9.07 0.53
CA PRO A 90 23.52 9.55 1.83
C PRO A 90 22.09 10.10 1.75
N LEU A 91 21.27 9.82 2.76
CA LEU A 91 19.91 10.34 2.85
C LEU A 91 19.90 11.87 2.72
N HIS A 92 19.13 12.39 1.75
CA HIS A 92 18.97 13.83 1.54
C HIS A 92 17.53 14.21 1.21
N ASN A 93 17.24 15.51 1.30
CA ASN A 93 15.96 16.05 0.86
C ASN A 93 15.92 16.17 -0.66
N PHE A 94 14.74 16.03 -1.24
CA PHE A 94 14.53 16.32 -2.66
C PHE A 94 14.32 17.81 -2.91
N ASN A 95 14.83 18.27 -4.05
CA ASN A 95 14.48 19.56 -4.63
C ASN A 95 13.51 19.32 -5.79
N LEU A 96 12.21 19.37 -5.51
CA LEU A 96 11.15 19.16 -6.50
C LEU A 96 10.52 20.50 -6.89
N HIS A 97 10.20 20.64 -8.18
CA HIS A 97 9.44 21.81 -8.65
C HIS A 97 8.07 21.86 -7.93
N PRO A 98 7.58 23.05 -7.50
CA PRO A 98 6.31 23.16 -6.77
C PRO A 98 5.10 22.71 -7.60
N GLY A 99 5.21 22.71 -8.92
CA GLY A 99 4.20 22.17 -9.85
C GLY A 99 4.26 20.65 -10.05
N ALA A 100 5.13 19.91 -9.35
CA ALA A 100 5.24 18.46 -9.49
C ALA A 100 3.90 17.76 -9.18
N LYS A 101 3.46 16.87 -10.08
CA LYS A 101 2.13 16.23 -10.00
C LYS A 101 1.86 15.51 -8.67
N VAL A 102 2.89 14.97 -8.01
CA VAL A 102 2.77 14.38 -6.67
C VAL A 102 2.11 15.32 -5.65
N PHE A 103 2.41 16.62 -5.70
CA PHE A 103 1.88 17.60 -4.75
C PHE A 103 0.43 18.00 -5.01
N HIS A 104 -0.06 17.81 -6.23
CA HIS A 104 -1.38 18.32 -6.65
C HIS A 104 -2.41 17.22 -6.87
N TYR A 105 -1.98 16.07 -7.40
CA TYR A 105 -2.90 15.02 -7.87
C TYR A 105 -2.62 13.65 -7.24
N ALA A 106 -1.74 13.57 -6.23
CA ALA A 106 -1.36 12.34 -5.56
C ALA A 106 -0.97 11.22 -6.54
N ILE A 107 -0.24 11.58 -7.61
CA ILE A 107 0.41 10.60 -8.50
C ILE A 107 1.60 10.00 -7.76
N GLU A 108 1.28 9.10 -6.84
CA GLU A 108 2.22 8.46 -5.95
C GLU A 108 1.71 7.11 -5.46
N LEU A 109 2.67 6.22 -5.21
CA LEU A 109 2.46 4.92 -4.61
C LEU A 109 3.64 4.55 -3.73
N PHE A 110 3.42 3.59 -2.84
CA PHE A 110 4.47 3.10 -1.97
C PHE A 110 4.31 1.62 -1.66
N GLU A 111 5.39 1.02 -1.15
CA GLU A 111 5.42 -0.32 -0.61
C GLU A 111 5.87 -0.36 0.85
N GLY A 112 5.69 -1.52 1.47
CA GLY A 112 6.10 -1.77 2.84
C GLY A 112 6.67 -3.17 3.01
N ILE A 113 8.00 -3.26 3.05
CA ILE A 113 8.73 -4.52 3.21
C ILE A 113 9.45 -4.46 4.57
N LYS A 114 9.77 -5.62 5.14
CA LYS A 114 10.61 -5.73 6.32
C LYS A 114 11.78 -6.65 6.07
N ALA A 115 12.95 -6.24 6.57
CA ALA A 115 14.12 -7.09 6.74
C ALA A 115 14.31 -7.43 8.22
N TYR A 116 14.64 -8.69 8.48
CA TYR A 116 14.78 -9.27 9.81
C TYR A 116 16.16 -9.88 9.96
N ARG A 117 16.81 -9.63 11.08
CA ARG A 117 18.01 -10.36 11.48
C ARG A 117 17.58 -11.66 12.13
N GLY A 118 17.92 -12.78 11.50
CA GLY A 118 17.59 -14.11 12.02
C GLY A 118 18.41 -14.49 13.24
N VAL A 119 17.99 -15.56 13.92
CA VAL A 119 18.72 -16.16 15.05
C VAL A 119 20.13 -16.65 14.67
N ASP A 120 20.38 -16.85 13.38
CA ASP A 120 21.68 -17.19 12.79
C ASP A 120 22.46 -15.96 12.31
N ASN A 121 22.04 -14.76 12.74
CA ASN A 121 22.57 -13.45 12.36
C ASN A 121 22.46 -13.10 10.86
N LYS A 122 21.78 -13.92 10.05
CA LYS A 122 21.57 -13.61 8.62
C LYS A 122 20.34 -12.72 8.44
N ILE A 123 20.47 -11.69 7.61
CA ILE A 123 19.38 -10.77 7.27
C ILE A 123 18.51 -11.39 6.17
N ARG A 124 17.19 -11.37 6.37
CA ARG A 124 16.20 -11.91 5.41
C ARG A 124 15.04 -10.96 5.22
N MET A 125 14.48 -10.94 4.01
CA MET A 125 13.23 -10.26 3.70
C MET A 125 12.10 -11.29 3.54
N PHE A 126 10.89 -10.92 3.92
CA PHE A 126 9.72 -11.81 3.84
C PHE A 126 8.91 -11.55 2.58
N ARG A 127 8.83 -12.53 1.67
CA ARG A 127 8.11 -12.51 0.38
C ARG A 127 8.25 -11.17 -0.39
N PRO A 128 9.49 -10.68 -0.62
CA PRO A 128 9.69 -9.38 -1.28
C PRO A 128 9.19 -9.36 -2.73
N ASP A 129 9.22 -10.50 -3.41
CA ASP A 129 8.67 -10.73 -4.75
C ASP A 129 7.19 -10.27 -4.85
N LYS A 130 6.37 -10.64 -3.87
CA LYS A 130 4.95 -10.23 -3.80
C LYS A 130 4.77 -8.73 -3.61
N ASN A 131 5.71 -8.05 -2.96
CA ASN A 131 5.69 -6.59 -2.85
C ASN A 131 5.99 -5.96 -4.21
N MET A 132 6.97 -6.50 -4.96
CA MET A 132 7.30 -6.00 -6.29
C MET A 132 6.14 -6.20 -7.27
N GLU A 133 5.49 -7.36 -7.25
CA GLU A 133 4.29 -7.62 -8.05
C GLU A 133 3.19 -6.58 -7.77
N ARG A 134 2.93 -6.26 -6.49
CA ARG A 134 1.91 -5.27 -6.10
C ARG A 134 2.32 -3.84 -6.44
N MET A 135 3.59 -3.49 -6.27
CA MET A 135 4.12 -2.17 -6.61
C MET A 135 3.96 -1.89 -8.10
N ARG A 136 4.33 -2.85 -8.97
CA ARG A 136 4.18 -2.74 -10.43
C ARG A 136 2.73 -2.64 -10.86
N LYS A 137 1.84 -3.47 -10.30
CA LYS A 137 0.38 -3.35 -10.53
C LYS A 137 -0.16 -1.97 -10.15
N THR A 138 0.33 -1.42 -9.04
CA THR A 138 -0.03 -0.07 -8.59
C THR A 138 0.54 1.01 -9.51
N ALA A 139 1.77 0.84 -10.03
CA ALA A 139 2.40 1.78 -10.96
C ALA A 139 1.59 1.89 -12.26
N ILE A 140 1.17 0.75 -12.82
CA ILE A 140 0.28 0.71 -13.99
C ILE A 140 -1.03 1.46 -13.70
N ARG A 141 -1.67 1.21 -12.56
CA ARG A 141 -2.92 1.90 -12.19
C ARG A 141 -2.73 3.41 -12.03
N ALA A 142 -1.57 3.84 -11.53
CA ALA A 142 -1.22 5.24 -11.35
C ALA A 142 -0.69 5.91 -12.63
N SER A 143 -0.61 5.19 -13.76
CA SER A 143 0.04 5.68 -14.99
C SER A 143 1.48 6.15 -14.77
N LEU A 144 2.20 5.45 -13.90
CA LEU A 144 3.62 5.63 -13.62
C LEU A 144 4.43 4.53 -14.35
N PRO A 145 5.73 4.76 -14.62
CA PRO A 145 6.55 3.81 -15.35
C PRO A 145 6.66 2.46 -14.62
N ASP A 146 6.57 1.38 -15.40
CA ASP A 146 6.90 0.04 -14.93
C ASP A 146 8.42 -0.14 -14.79
N PHE A 147 8.83 -1.19 -14.10
CA PHE A 147 10.23 -1.52 -13.85
C PHE A 147 10.39 -3.03 -13.56
N ASP A 148 11.62 -3.52 -13.59
CA ASP A 148 11.95 -4.88 -13.19
C ASP A 148 12.07 -5.00 -11.65
N GLY A 149 11.17 -5.77 -11.05
CA GLY A 149 11.12 -5.99 -9.61
C GLY A 149 12.36 -6.70 -9.07
N ASP A 150 12.96 -7.61 -9.84
CA ASP A 150 14.15 -8.36 -9.39
C ASP A 150 15.38 -7.46 -9.37
N GLU A 151 15.49 -6.54 -10.33
CA GLU A 151 16.55 -5.53 -10.37
C GLU A 151 16.43 -4.57 -9.17
N LEU A 152 15.22 -4.09 -8.86
CA LEU A 152 14.99 -3.28 -7.66
C LEU A 152 15.36 -4.04 -6.38
N MET A 153 15.02 -5.33 -6.28
CA MET A 153 15.35 -6.12 -5.09
C MET A 153 16.86 -6.37 -4.91
N LYS A 154 17.61 -6.57 -5.99
CA LYS A 154 19.09 -6.64 -5.92
C LYS A 154 19.68 -5.32 -5.40
N ILE A 155 19.17 -4.19 -5.86
CA ILE A 155 19.62 -2.86 -5.42
C ILE A 155 19.26 -2.61 -3.95
N ILE A 156 18.02 -2.90 -3.53
CA ILE A 156 17.59 -2.81 -2.13
C ILE A 156 18.48 -3.69 -1.24
N SER A 157 18.86 -4.88 -1.71
CA SER A 157 19.76 -5.78 -0.98
C SER A 157 21.14 -5.14 -0.77
N ASN A 158 21.71 -4.50 -1.80
CA ASN A 158 22.96 -3.74 -1.67
C ASN A 158 22.83 -2.59 -0.65
N MET A 159 21.72 -1.85 -0.66
CA MET A 159 21.47 -0.79 0.30
C MET A 159 21.38 -1.32 1.74
N ILE A 160 20.70 -2.44 1.96
CA ILE A 160 20.62 -3.09 3.29
C ILE A 160 21.97 -3.62 3.75
N ILE A 161 22.84 -4.09 2.83
CA ILE A 161 24.21 -4.52 3.17
C ILE A 161 25.05 -3.34 3.67
N LEU A 162 24.94 -2.18 3.01
CA LEU A 162 25.62 -0.95 3.44
C LEU A 162 25.11 -0.50 4.81
N ASP A 163 23.79 -0.52 5.01
CA ASP A 163 23.13 -0.10 6.25
C ASP A 163 22.83 -1.27 7.21
N ASN A 164 23.61 -2.35 7.16
CA ASN A 164 23.24 -3.59 7.87
C ASN A 164 23.18 -3.44 9.40
N GLU A 165 23.97 -2.52 9.98
CA GLU A 165 23.94 -2.19 11.40
C GLU A 165 22.64 -1.50 11.84
N TRP A 166 21.83 -1.01 10.90
CA TRP A 166 20.47 -0.54 11.17
C TRP A 166 19.45 -1.67 11.28
N VAL A 167 19.77 -2.87 10.81
CA VAL A 167 18.89 -4.03 10.98
C VAL A 167 18.95 -4.46 12.44
N PRO A 168 17.86 -4.31 13.21
CA PRO A 168 17.90 -4.47 14.65
C PRO A 168 18.49 -5.80 15.09
N TYR A 169 19.36 -5.76 16.11
CA TYR A 169 19.83 -6.93 16.83
C TYR A 169 18.77 -7.37 17.86
N SER A 170 17.60 -7.77 17.35
CA SER A 170 16.43 -8.15 18.15
C SER A 170 15.52 -9.07 17.37
N ASN A 171 14.95 -10.05 18.07
CA ASN A 171 13.92 -10.96 17.51
C ASN A 171 12.53 -10.33 17.44
N ALA A 172 12.34 -9.14 18.04
CA ALA A 172 11.06 -8.45 18.11
C ALA A 172 10.97 -7.20 17.21
N SER A 173 12.10 -6.76 16.66
CA SER A 173 12.21 -5.55 15.84
C SER A 173 12.70 -5.89 14.43
N SER A 174 12.54 -4.95 13.50
CA SER A 174 12.89 -5.17 12.09
C SER A 174 13.37 -3.88 11.44
N LEU A 175 14.06 -3.97 10.29
CA LEU A 175 14.26 -2.82 9.42
C LEU A 175 13.06 -2.73 8.48
N TYR A 176 12.35 -1.61 8.50
CA TYR A 176 11.30 -1.33 7.53
C TYR A 176 11.90 -0.69 6.29
N ILE A 177 11.43 -1.13 5.12
CA ILE A 177 11.88 -0.68 3.81
C ILE A 177 10.66 -0.07 3.11
N ARG A 178 10.82 1.17 2.62
CA ARG A 178 9.78 2.00 2.02
C ARG A 178 10.14 2.37 0.57
N PRO A 179 9.92 1.47 -0.40
CA PRO A 179 9.93 1.85 -1.80
C PRO A 179 8.78 2.82 -2.08
N THR A 180 9.02 3.85 -2.87
CA THR A 180 8.05 4.89 -3.20
C THR A 180 8.29 5.32 -4.65
N LEU A 181 7.22 5.51 -5.42
CA LEU A 181 7.28 5.99 -6.81
C LEU A 181 6.33 7.17 -6.96
N ILE A 182 6.86 8.30 -7.42
CA ILE A 182 6.15 9.59 -7.49
C ILE A 182 6.26 10.21 -8.89
N GLY A 183 5.22 10.90 -9.34
CA GLY A 183 5.25 11.74 -10.54
C GLY A 183 5.83 13.12 -10.25
N THR A 184 6.92 13.49 -10.95
CA THR A 184 7.73 14.69 -10.66
C THR A 184 7.61 15.80 -11.72
N ASP A 185 6.90 15.54 -12.82
CA ASP A 185 6.75 16.47 -13.94
C ASP A 185 6.15 17.83 -13.50
N PRO A 186 6.79 18.98 -13.81
CA PRO A 186 6.42 20.32 -13.33
C PRO A 186 5.20 20.94 -14.04
N THR A 187 4.10 20.20 -14.18
CA THR A 187 2.90 20.66 -14.88
C THR A 187 1.62 20.48 -14.07
N LEU A 188 0.77 21.51 -14.06
CA LEU A 188 -0.57 21.50 -13.43
C LEU A 188 -1.66 20.95 -14.37
N GLY A 189 -1.29 20.37 -15.50
CA GLY A 189 -2.24 19.64 -16.34
C GLY A 189 -2.64 18.33 -15.66
N ILE A 190 -3.92 17.96 -15.71
CA ILE A 190 -4.39 16.65 -15.24
C ILE A 190 -4.12 15.64 -16.37
N ASP A 191 -2.95 15.02 -16.34
CA ASP A 191 -2.49 14.03 -17.32
C ASP A 191 -1.45 13.09 -16.68
N PHE A 192 -1.06 12.02 -17.37
CA PHE A 192 0.01 11.13 -16.92
C PHE A 192 1.34 11.88 -16.74
N SER A 193 2.18 11.40 -15.83
CA SER A 193 3.44 12.09 -15.52
C SER A 193 4.52 11.73 -16.54
N GLN A 194 5.15 12.72 -17.16
CA GLN A 194 6.26 12.51 -18.10
C GLN A 194 7.62 12.34 -17.41
N GLN A 195 7.69 12.64 -16.11
CA GLN A 195 8.86 12.47 -15.26
C GLN A 195 8.42 11.78 -13.97
N ALA A 196 9.22 10.84 -13.49
CA ALA A 196 8.95 10.15 -12.25
C ALA A 196 10.24 9.90 -11.48
N LYS A 197 10.11 9.65 -10.18
CA LYS A 197 11.23 9.24 -9.33
C LYS A 197 10.81 8.03 -8.50
N LEU A 198 11.58 6.96 -8.56
CA LEU A 198 11.52 5.86 -7.62
C LEU A 198 12.59 6.08 -6.56
N PHE A 199 12.24 5.93 -5.28
CA PHE A 199 13.21 5.99 -4.20
C PHE A 199 12.87 4.99 -3.09
N VAL A 200 13.87 4.63 -2.29
CA VAL A 200 13.72 3.71 -1.16
C VAL A 200 14.34 4.32 0.08
N LEU A 201 13.54 4.38 1.14
CA LEU A 201 14.00 4.71 2.48
C LEU A 201 14.01 3.47 3.36
N THR A 202 14.94 3.39 4.29
CA THR A 202 14.95 2.36 5.34
C THR A 202 15.03 2.97 6.72
N GLY A 203 14.54 2.21 7.71
CA GLY A 203 14.55 2.66 9.09
C GLY A 203 14.22 1.53 10.06
N PRO A 204 14.84 1.47 11.25
CA PRO A 204 14.51 0.46 12.23
C PRO A 204 13.12 0.73 12.82
N VAL A 205 12.32 -0.32 12.97
CA VAL A 205 10.99 -0.25 13.57
C VAL A 205 10.88 -1.26 14.69
N GLY A 206 10.33 -0.79 15.81
CA GLY A 206 10.17 -1.58 17.01
C GLY A 206 8.96 -2.47 16.93
N ASN A 207 8.85 -3.37 17.91
CA ASN A 207 7.64 -4.11 18.12
C ASN A 207 6.47 -3.14 18.40
N HIS A 208 5.41 -3.23 17.61
CA HIS A 208 4.22 -2.42 17.84
C HIS A 208 3.47 -2.86 19.10
N TYR A 209 3.66 -4.12 19.56
CA TYR A 209 3.02 -4.67 20.74
C TYR A 209 3.96 -5.64 21.49
N LEU A 210 4.50 -5.23 22.64
CA LEU A 210 5.07 -6.18 23.60
C LEU A 210 3.93 -7.08 24.11
N GLY A 211 3.85 -8.31 23.56
CA GLY A 211 2.74 -9.23 23.77
C GLY A 211 1.49 -8.92 22.92
N PHE A 212 0.44 -9.74 23.04
CA PHE A 212 -0.83 -9.46 22.40
C PHE A 212 -1.56 -8.33 23.16
N ARG A 213 -1.74 -7.17 22.52
CA ARG A 213 -2.57 -6.08 23.04
C ARG A 213 -3.75 -5.87 22.09
N PRO A 214 -4.99 -6.19 22.51
CA PRO A 214 -6.15 -5.95 21.67
C PRO A 214 -6.32 -4.46 21.42
N ILE A 215 -6.86 -4.12 20.24
CA ILE A 215 -7.18 -2.76 19.85
C ILE A 215 -8.70 -2.59 19.77
N ALA A 216 -9.18 -1.41 20.16
CA ALA A 216 -10.54 -0.95 19.91
C ALA A 216 -10.64 -0.33 18.53
N LEU A 217 -11.74 -0.63 17.83
CA LEU A 217 -12.01 -0.19 16.47
C LEU A 217 -13.26 0.69 16.42
N LEU A 218 -13.16 1.85 15.77
CA LEU A 218 -14.31 2.69 15.46
C LEU A 218 -15.01 2.16 14.20
N ALA A 219 -16.23 1.66 14.33
CA ALA A 219 -17.06 1.19 13.22
C ALA A 219 -18.17 2.22 12.95
N ASP A 220 -17.95 3.10 11.97
CA ASP A 220 -18.90 4.14 11.57
C ASP A 220 -19.22 4.01 10.08
N PRO A 221 -20.47 3.65 9.70
CA PRO A 221 -20.86 3.47 8.31
C PRO A 221 -20.93 4.80 7.53
N GLY A 222 -20.83 5.96 8.19
CA GLY A 222 -20.75 7.27 7.55
C GLY A 222 -19.46 7.49 6.75
N PHE A 223 -18.45 6.62 6.92
CA PHE A 223 -17.16 6.72 6.24
C PHE A 223 -16.84 5.46 5.45
N VAL A 224 -16.53 5.63 4.16
CA VAL A 224 -16.14 4.54 3.25
C VAL A 224 -14.69 4.71 2.85
N ARG A 225 -13.88 3.65 3.01
CA ARG A 225 -12.45 3.65 2.64
C ARG A 225 -12.24 3.52 1.13
N ALA A 226 -13.01 2.64 0.50
CA ALA A 226 -12.89 2.27 -0.90
C ALA A 226 -14.23 1.77 -1.43
N PHE A 227 -14.39 1.80 -2.75
CA PHE A 227 -15.62 1.41 -3.45
C PHE A 227 -15.29 0.66 -4.75
N PRO A 228 -16.22 -0.14 -5.30
CA PRO A 228 -16.02 -0.87 -6.55
C PRO A 228 -15.68 0.09 -7.70
N GLY A 229 -14.67 -0.27 -8.49
CA GLY A 229 -14.15 0.59 -9.56
C GLY A 229 -13.20 1.70 -9.11
N GLY A 230 -13.03 1.88 -7.79
CA GLY A 230 -12.05 2.78 -7.19
C GLY A 230 -10.61 2.28 -7.26
N VAL A 231 -9.81 2.63 -6.26
CA VAL A 231 -8.38 2.27 -6.17
C VAL A 231 -8.01 1.54 -4.87
N GLY A 232 -8.99 1.05 -4.11
CA GLY A 232 -8.78 0.39 -2.81
C GLY A 232 -7.86 -0.82 -2.82
N GLY A 233 -7.87 -1.58 -3.93
CA GLY A 233 -6.99 -2.73 -4.18
C GLY A 233 -5.56 -2.40 -4.61
N TYR A 234 -5.20 -1.11 -4.63
CA TYR A 234 -3.87 -0.62 -5.01
C TYR A 234 -3.24 0.20 -3.89
N LYS A 235 -1.91 0.22 -3.79
CA LYS A 235 -1.21 0.88 -2.69
C LYS A 235 -0.84 2.34 -2.99
N MET A 236 -1.83 3.10 -3.46
CA MET A 236 -1.70 4.52 -3.83
C MET A 236 -1.81 5.43 -2.60
N GLY A 237 -1.07 6.55 -2.59
CA GLY A 237 -1.12 7.53 -1.49
C GLY A 237 -2.53 8.11 -1.25
N SER A 238 -3.30 8.29 -2.33
CA SER A 238 -4.68 8.78 -2.31
C SER A 238 -5.65 7.94 -1.47
N ASN A 239 -5.36 6.67 -1.22
CA ASN A 239 -6.18 5.80 -0.37
C ASN A 239 -6.03 6.08 1.13
N TYR A 240 -4.98 6.80 1.52
CA TYR A 240 -4.60 7.00 2.91
C TYR A 240 -4.93 8.41 3.40
N ALA A 241 -4.72 9.44 2.59
CA ALA A 241 -4.97 10.83 2.99
C ALA A 241 -6.40 11.07 3.54
N PRO A 242 -7.48 10.55 2.92
CA PRO A 242 -8.84 10.73 3.46
C PRO A 242 -9.07 10.02 4.81
N THR A 243 -8.28 9.01 5.13
CA THR A 243 -8.44 8.22 6.37
C THR A 243 -7.96 8.96 7.62
N ILE A 244 -7.15 10.01 7.47
CA ILE A 244 -6.53 10.71 8.60
C ILE A 244 -7.58 11.37 9.50
N MET A 245 -8.62 11.96 8.91
CA MET A 245 -9.72 12.56 9.67
C MET A 245 -10.49 11.51 10.48
N VAL A 246 -10.77 10.36 9.87
CA VAL A 246 -11.44 9.23 10.55
C VAL A 246 -10.55 8.63 11.65
N GLY A 247 -9.24 8.56 11.42
CA GLY A 247 -8.27 8.14 12.45
C GLY A 247 -8.26 9.08 13.66
N LYS A 248 -8.42 10.40 13.44
CA LYS A 248 -8.60 11.37 14.53
C LYS A 248 -9.91 11.11 15.30
N LEU A 249 -11.03 10.93 14.59
CA LEU A 249 -12.31 10.59 15.22
C LEU A 249 -12.23 9.30 16.05
N ALA A 250 -11.59 8.26 15.52
CA ALA A 250 -11.35 7.02 16.24
C ALA A 250 -10.60 7.28 17.55
N LYS A 251 -9.52 8.06 17.49
CA LYS A 251 -8.74 8.43 18.69
C LYS A 251 -9.57 9.22 19.70
N ASP A 252 -10.37 10.18 19.25
CA ASP A 252 -11.24 10.99 20.11
C ASP A 252 -12.29 10.11 20.82
N MET A 253 -12.68 8.98 20.21
CA MET A 253 -13.53 7.94 20.78
C MET A 253 -12.77 6.81 21.49
N SER A 254 -11.51 7.03 21.87
CA SER A 254 -10.64 6.03 22.53
C SER A 254 -10.44 4.72 21.74
N CYS A 255 -10.68 4.74 20.43
CA CYS A 255 -10.36 3.66 19.51
C CYS A 255 -8.97 3.88 18.89
N GLN A 256 -8.22 2.81 18.63
CA GLN A 256 -6.88 2.92 18.06
C GLN A 256 -6.89 2.93 16.53
N GLN A 257 -7.92 2.36 15.89
CA GLN A 257 -8.08 2.29 14.43
C GLN A 257 -9.56 2.37 14.05
N ALA A 258 -9.84 2.55 12.76
CA ALA A 258 -11.18 2.41 12.20
C ALA A 258 -11.44 0.96 11.76
N LEU A 259 -12.67 0.47 11.91
CA LEU A 259 -13.19 -0.71 11.22
C LEU A 259 -13.95 -0.20 9.99
N TRP A 260 -13.44 -0.48 8.80
CA TRP A 260 -14.01 0.02 7.57
C TRP A 260 -15.24 -0.80 7.18
N LEU A 261 -16.38 -0.13 7.11
CA LEU A 261 -17.64 -0.69 6.68
C LEU A 261 -17.93 -0.26 5.24
N TYR A 262 -18.64 -1.11 4.51
CA TYR A 262 -19.07 -0.83 3.15
C TYR A 262 -20.54 -1.24 2.95
N ASP A 263 -21.24 -0.42 2.18
CA ASP A 263 -22.63 -0.64 1.73
C ASP A 263 -23.68 -0.63 2.86
N SER A 264 -24.96 -0.74 2.49
CA SER A 264 -26.08 -0.78 3.44
C SER A 264 -26.06 -1.98 4.37
N ASP A 265 -25.41 -3.07 3.96
CA ASP A 265 -25.29 -4.30 4.74
C ASP A 265 -24.20 -4.23 5.83
N GLU A 266 -23.48 -3.10 5.94
CA GLU A 266 -22.35 -2.92 6.85
C GLU A 266 -21.31 -4.06 6.69
N LYS A 267 -20.92 -4.35 5.44
CA LYS A 267 -19.89 -5.33 5.11
C LYS A 267 -18.56 -4.88 5.71
N ILE A 268 -17.93 -5.75 6.47
CA ILE A 268 -16.65 -5.46 7.11
C ILE A 268 -15.54 -5.70 6.08
N THR A 269 -14.71 -4.68 5.86
CA THR A 269 -13.68 -4.72 4.80
C THR A 269 -12.27 -4.83 5.35
N GLU A 270 -11.81 -3.84 6.11
CA GLU A 270 -10.44 -3.78 6.66
C GLU A 270 -10.45 -3.12 8.05
N ALA A 271 -9.38 -3.34 8.83
CA ALA A 271 -9.17 -2.69 10.12
C ALA A 271 -7.99 -1.72 10.03
N GLY A 272 -8.27 -0.42 9.88
CA GLY A 272 -7.25 0.60 9.68
C GLY A 272 -6.52 0.41 8.35
N THR A 273 -5.23 0.09 8.41
CA THR A 273 -4.41 -0.23 7.23
C THR A 273 -4.09 -1.72 7.12
N MET A 274 -4.86 -2.56 7.82
CA MET A 274 -4.67 -4.01 7.90
C MET A 274 -5.87 -4.74 7.30
N ASN A 275 -5.60 -5.87 6.63
CA ASN A 275 -6.67 -6.82 6.33
C ASN A 275 -7.26 -7.38 7.63
N ILE A 276 -8.52 -7.79 7.57
CA ILE A 276 -9.23 -8.37 8.70
C ILE A 276 -9.50 -9.86 8.49
N PHE A 277 -9.43 -10.60 9.58
CA PHE A 277 -9.81 -12.00 9.68
C PHE A 277 -10.75 -12.18 10.85
N VAL A 278 -11.72 -13.08 10.69
CA VAL A 278 -12.63 -13.49 11.75
C VAL A 278 -12.54 -15.00 11.87
N TYR A 279 -12.26 -15.48 13.08
CA TYR A 279 -12.35 -16.89 13.44
C TYR A 279 -13.59 -17.10 14.30
N TRP A 280 -14.46 -18.03 13.89
CA TRP A 280 -15.73 -18.27 14.56
C TRP A 280 -16.25 -19.69 14.34
N ILE A 281 -17.36 -20.00 15.01
CA ILE A 281 -18.26 -21.08 14.61
C ILE A 281 -19.32 -20.48 13.69
N ASN A 282 -19.42 -20.95 12.45
CA ASN A 282 -20.42 -20.43 11.48
C ASN A 282 -21.86 -20.90 11.81
N GLU A 283 -22.85 -20.49 11.02
CA GLU A 283 -24.26 -20.86 11.22
C GLU A 283 -24.51 -22.37 11.13
N GLN A 284 -23.61 -23.12 10.48
CA GLN A 284 -23.68 -24.57 10.34
C GLN A 284 -22.98 -25.31 11.51
N GLY A 285 -22.39 -24.59 12.46
CA GLY A 285 -21.67 -25.20 13.58
C GLY A 285 -20.23 -25.57 13.27
N GLU A 286 -19.67 -25.12 12.15
CA GLU A 286 -18.30 -25.42 11.73
C GLU A 286 -17.32 -24.34 12.20
N GLU A 287 -16.13 -24.73 12.65
CA GLU A 287 -15.02 -23.78 12.80
C GLU A 287 -14.66 -23.20 11.42
N GLU A 288 -14.73 -21.88 11.31
CA GLU A 288 -14.49 -21.16 10.06
C GLU A 288 -13.59 -19.94 10.30
N PHE A 289 -12.63 -19.77 9.40
CA PHE A 289 -11.75 -18.64 9.30
C PHE A 289 -12.10 -17.85 8.04
N VAL A 290 -12.70 -16.68 8.23
CA VAL A 290 -13.26 -15.86 7.15
C VAL A 290 -12.52 -14.53 6.99
N THR A 291 -12.32 -14.12 5.74
CA THR A 291 -11.77 -12.81 5.37
C THR A 291 -12.47 -12.26 4.13
N PRO A 292 -12.62 -10.93 3.98
CA PRO A 292 -13.16 -10.32 2.77
C PRO A 292 -12.43 -10.75 1.48
N PRO A 293 -13.13 -10.97 0.36
CA PRO A 293 -12.54 -11.36 -0.92
C PRO A 293 -11.81 -10.19 -1.61
N LEU A 294 -11.01 -10.50 -2.63
CA LEU A 294 -10.27 -9.49 -3.43
C LEU A 294 -10.97 -9.13 -4.76
N THR A 295 -12.11 -9.74 -5.06
CA THR A 295 -12.70 -9.78 -6.41
C THR A 295 -13.30 -8.46 -6.90
N ASP A 296 -13.61 -7.53 -5.99
CA ASP A 296 -14.30 -6.27 -6.29
C ASP A 296 -13.42 -5.02 -6.14
N GLY A 297 -12.15 -5.20 -5.74
CA GLY A 297 -11.16 -4.12 -5.64
C GLY A 297 -11.30 -3.23 -4.40
N LEU A 298 -12.10 -3.61 -3.40
CA LEU A 298 -12.21 -2.86 -2.15
C LEU A 298 -11.05 -3.13 -1.19
N ILE A 299 -10.46 -4.32 -1.26
CA ILE A 299 -9.49 -4.82 -0.28
C ILE A 299 -8.10 -4.73 -0.86
N LEU A 300 -7.14 -4.21 -0.09
CA LEU A 300 -5.75 -4.25 -0.52
C LEU A 300 -5.25 -5.70 -0.44
N PRO A 301 -4.66 -6.28 -1.51
CA PRO A 301 -4.08 -7.63 -1.47
C PRO A 301 -2.85 -7.69 -0.55
N GLY A 302 -3.06 -7.83 0.76
CA GLY A 302 -2.00 -7.88 1.75
C GLY A 302 -1.20 -9.17 1.67
N ILE A 303 0.11 -9.07 1.84
CA ILE A 303 1.00 -10.23 1.76
C ILE A 303 0.87 -11.08 3.02
N THR A 304 0.72 -10.45 4.18
CA THR A 304 0.38 -11.17 5.42
C THR A 304 -0.97 -11.89 5.29
N ARG A 305 -1.96 -11.27 4.63
CA ARG A 305 -3.26 -11.90 4.38
C ARG A 305 -3.08 -13.17 3.53
N ASP A 306 -2.37 -13.04 2.42
CA ASP A 306 -2.07 -14.15 1.51
C ASP A 306 -1.33 -15.29 2.22
N SER A 307 -0.26 -14.98 2.96
CA SER A 307 0.48 -15.99 3.73
C SER A 307 -0.36 -16.67 4.81
N ILE A 308 -1.24 -15.94 5.51
CA ILE A 308 -2.14 -16.53 6.50
C ILE A 308 -3.12 -17.50 5.82
N LEU A 309 -3.67 -17.15 4.66
CA LEU A 309 -4.58 -18.03 3.90
C LEU A 309 -3.86 -19.28 3.40
N GLU A 310 -2.63 -19.17 2.90
CA GLU A 310 -1.82 -20.32 2.50
C GLU A 310 -1.64 -21.29 3.69
N ILE A 311 -1.18 -20.79 4.84
CA ILE A 311 -0.97 -21.59 6.06
C ILE A 311 -2.27 -22.25 6.54
N ALA A 312 -3.37 -21.48 6.59
CA ALA A 312 -4.67 -21.98 7.02
C ALA A 312 -5.18 -23.12 6.13
N ASN A 313 -5.04 -22.97 4.81
CA ASN A 313 -5.41 -24.00 3.84
C ASN A 313 -4.52 -25.25 3.93
N GLU A 314 -3.22 -25.09 4.24
CA GLU A 314 -2.32 -26.22 4.47
C GLU A 314 -2.68 -27.03 5.71
N TRP A 315 -3.11 -26.36 6.80
CA TRP A 315 -3.47 -27.04 8.03
C TRP A 315 -4.71 -27.91 7.92
N LYS A 316 -5.69 -27.53 7.08
CA LYS A 316 -6.95 -28.28 6.87
C LYS A 316 -7.71 -28.62 8.16
N LYS A 317 -7.62 -27.76 9.17
CA LYS A 317 -8.25 -27.97 10.49
C LYS A 317 -9.64 -27.35 10.62
N PHE A 318 -9.87 -26.27 9.88
CA PHE A 318 -11.09 -25.48 9.90
C PHE A 318 -11.37 -25.00 8.47
N LYS A 319 -12.61 -24.58 8.23
CA LYS A 319 -13.03 -24.06 6.94
C LYS A 319 -12.37 -22.70 6.70
N VAL A 320 -11.87 -22.46 5.49
CA VAL A 320 -11.30 -21.17 5.07
C VAL A 320 -12.20 -20.60 4.00
N THR A 321 -12.76 -19.41 4.24
CA THR A 321 -13.74 -18.79 3.35
C THR A 321 -13.35 -17.35 3.03
N GLU A 322 -13.30 -17.00 1.74
CA GLU A 322 -13.16 -15.62 1.29
C GLU A 322 -14.55 -15.04 0.97
N ARG A 323 -15.16 -14.38 1.96
CA ARG A 323 -16.45 -13.67 1.84
C ARG A 323 -16.49 -12.49 2.81
N TYR A 324 -17.40 -11.55 2.57
CA TYR A 324 -17.64 -10.49 3.54
C TYR A 324 -18.34 -11.04 4.79
N PRO A 325 -17.77 -10.86 5.99
CA PRO A 325 -18.55 -10.85 7.21
C PRO A 325 -19.25 -9.49 7.35
N THR A 326 -20.45 -9.48 7.92
CA THR A 326 -21.24 -8.26 8.17
C THR A 326 -21.29 -7.92 9.66
N MET A 327 -21.53 -6.65 9.99
CA MET A 327 -21.73 -6.26 11.39
C MET A 327 -22.91 -7.00 12.05
N ALA A 328 -23.96 -7.33 11.29
CA ALA A 328 -25.09 -8.12 11.77
C ALA A 328 -24.67 -9.54 12.18
N GLU A 329 -23.87 -10.23 11.35
CA GLU A 329 -23.34 -11.56 11.66
C GLU A 329 -22.43 -11.53 12.91
N ILE A 330 -21.56 -10.53 13.04
CA ILE A 330 -20.69 -10.38 14.21
C ILE A 330 -21.51 -10.18 15.49
N LYS A 331 -22.49 -9.25 15.47
CA LYS A 331 -23.38 -8.99 16.62
C LYS A 331 -24.14 -10.26 17.04
N ARG A 332 -24.69 -11.00 16.08
CA ARG A 332 -25.37 -12.28 16.33
C ARG A 332 -24.43 -13.32 16.92
N SER A 333 -23.25 -13.50 16.33
CA SER A 333 -22.28 -14.51 16.77
C SER A 333 -21.75 -14.24 18.19
N LEU A 334 -21.60 -12.98 18.59
CA LEU A 334 -21.24 -12.61 19.97
C LEU A 334 -22.34 -12.96 20.98
N LYS A 335 -23.61 -12.72 20.63
CA LYS A 335 -24.76 -13.10 21.46
C LYS A 335 -24.84 -14.62 21.66
N GLU A 336 -24.59 -15.36 20.59
CA GLU A 336 -24.61 -16.83 20.54
C GLU A 336 -23.31 -17.49 21.04
N LYS A 337 -22.30 -16.71 21.44
CA LYS A 337 -20.99 -17.20 21.89
C LYS A 337 -20.24 -18.03 20.83
N ARG A 338 -20.46 -17.74 19.55
CA ARG A 338 -19.79 -18.36 18.39
C ARG A 338 -18.47 -17.67 18.00
N VAL A 339 -18.21 -16.50 18.56
CA VAL A 339 -16.94 -15.76 18.45
C VAL A 339 -16.40 -15.56 19.85
N ASP A 340 -15.08 -15.60 20.01
CA ASP A 340 -14.45 -15.27 21.29
C ASP A 340 -14.83 -13.84 21.71
N ARG A 341 -15.45 -13.72 22.89
CA ARG A 341 -15.93 -12.46 23.47
C ARG A 341 -14.81 -11.45 23.73
N HIS A 342 -13.56 -11.89 23.76
CA HIS A 342 -12.40 -11.01 23.92
C HIS A 342 -12.04 -10.24 22.64
N LEU A 343 -12.58 -10.62 21.47
CA LEU A 343 -12.26 -9.98 20.18
C LEU A 343 -13.07 -8.71 19.89
N PHE A 344 -14.25 -8.55 20.51
CA PHE A 344 -15.13 -7.41 20.25
C PHE A 344 -15.77 -6.91 21.54
N ARG A 345 -15.14 -5.93 22.20
CA ARG A 345 -15.77 -5.17 23.28
C ARG A 345 -16.33 -3.87 22.73
N ARG A 346 -17.60 -3.58 23.05
CA ARG A 346 -18.22 -2.27 22.79
C ARG A 346 -17.50 -1.24 23.67
N VAL A 347 -16.99 -0.17 23.06
CA VAL A 347 -16.56 1.03 23.79
C VAL A 347 -17.85 1.78 24.18
N PRO A 348 -18.06 2.12 25.47
CA PRO A 348 -19.21 2.90 25.89
C PRO A 348 -19.26 4.22 25.12
N THR A 349 -20.42 4.56 24.59
CA THR A 349 -20.68 5.89 24.05
C THR A 349 -21.00 6.86 25.19
N PRO A 350 -20.87 8.19 25.00
CA PRO A 350 -21.24 9.17 26.02
C PRO A 350 -22.70 9.09 26.49
N ASN A 351 -23.55 8.36 25.76
CA ASN A 351 -24.97 8.17 26.05
C ASN A 351 -25.32 6.77 26.59
N ASP A 352 -24.33 5.91 26.86
CA ASP A 352 -24.53 4.58 27.48
C ASP A 352 -24.55 4.63 29.02
#